data_AF-A0A7W7MQC9-F1
#
_entry.id   AF-A0A7W7MQC9-F1
#
_cell.length_a   1.000
_cell.length_b   1.000
_cell.length_c   1.000
_cell.angle_alpha   90.00
_cell.angle_beta   90.00
_cell.angle_gamma   90.00
#
_symmetry.space_group_name_H-M   'P 1'
#
loop_
_entity.id
_entity.type
_entity.pdbx_description
1 polymer ?
#
loop_
_entity_poly.entity_id
_entity_poly.type
_entity_poly.pdbx_seq_one_letter_code
_entity_poly.pdbx_strand_id
1 'polypeptide(L)'
;MAMFPSPPIPSSHESRPSRFAGMRAGPIGKILIGVVALTVAGLVTWDIVDTSTRERLTFTYVSQPGDGMMDQLLLIDNDDATAVTPTLSFTALDGSGEPLPGVTVTTAYGSDRGGLVVPPGGGYDVLIFGGQPAGEVADVRVTVDDAPTVRFPSHSDEVDVTALDDQGLSTTGDGRIAAVELTNTNGVPVTVRLVYLVWSDSEPGQPQQAETVTPIGDLIEISGDGRVTVPVTGQADAANRAAVAANRSASVKAYFATTPSGA
;
A
#
# COMPACT_ATOMS: atom_id res chain seq x y z
N MET A 1 9.10 -16.01 18.42
CA MET A 1 7.68 -16.07 18.88
C MET A 1 7.09 -14.68 18.70
N ALA A 2 6.43 -14.44 17.57
CA ALA A 2 5.61 -13.26 17.34
C ALA A 2 4.56 -13.63 16.29
N MET A 3 3.30 -13.69 16.71
CA MET A 3 2.16 -13.57 15.82
C MET A 3 2.02 -12.07 15.61
N PHE A 4 2.30 -11.56 14.41
CA PHE A 4 2.30 -10.11 14.14
C PHE A 4 0.85 -9.60 14.15
N PRO A 5 0.42 -8.81 15.14
CA PRO A 5 -0.88 -8.15 15.06
C PRO A 5 -0.83 -7.08 13.96
N SER A 6 -1.93 -6.86 13.22
CA SER A 6 -2.05 -5.67 12.40
C SER A 6 -1.96 -4.42 13.29
N PRO A 7 -1.32 -3.32 12.83
CA PRO A 7 -1.25 -2.10 13.62
C PRO A 7 -2.66 -1.54 13.87
N PRO A 8 -2.92 -0.91 15.04
CA PRO A 8 -4.23 -0.34 15.31
C PRO A 8 -4.53 0.83 14.36
N ILE A 9 -5.66 0.75 13.65
CA ILE A 9 -6.23 1.86 12.90
C ILE A 9 -6.77 2.90 13.92
N PRO A 10 -6.46 4.20 13.79
CA PRO A 10 -7.06 5.23 14.62
C PRO A 10 -8.57 5.36 14.30
N SER A 11 -9.41 5.03 15.29
CA SER A 11 -10.87 5.17 15.20
C SER A 11 -11.29 6.64 15.07
N SER A 12 -11.63 7.10 13.87
CA SER A 12 -12.23 8.43 13.64
C SER A 12 -13.75 8.39 13.80
N HIS A 13 -14.23 8.49 15.05
CA HIS A 13 -15.65 8.70 15.35
C HIS A 13 -15.83 9.91 16.28
N GLU A 14 -15.92 11.11 15.71
CA GLU A 14 -16.61 12.24 16.34
C GLU A 14 -17.57 12.89 15.33
N SER A 15 -18.81 12.42 15.39
CA SER A 15 -19.95 13.00 14.68
C SER A 15 -20.31 14.36 15.28
N ARG A 16 -20.25 15.44 14.48
CA ARG A 16 -20.86 16.73 14.83
C ARG A 16 -22.10 17.02 13.96
N PRO A 17 -23.19 17.52 14.57
CA PRO A 17 -24.49 17.65 13.90
C PRO A 17 -24.58 18.87 12.97
N SER A 18 -25.18 18.65 11.81
CA SER A 18 -25.57 19.65 10.82
C SER A 18 -26.63 20.61 11.39
N ARG A 19 -26.35 21.92 11.38
CA ARG A 19 -27.37 22.96 11.56
C ARG A 19 -27.82 23.47 10.20
N PHE A 20 -29.06 23.13 9.87
CA PHE A 20 -29.90 23.80 8.88
C PHE A 20 -30.05 25.29 9.21
N ALA A 21 -29.77 26.15 8.23
CA ALA A 21 -30.31 27.50 8.16
C ALA A 21 -30.50 27.86 6.67
N GLY A 22 -31.75 28.10 6.28
CA GLY A 22 -32.14 28.33 4.89
C GLY A 22 -31.99 29.77 4.43
N MET A 23 -32.08 30.00 3.11
CA MET A 23 -32.64 31.24 2.57
C MET A 23 -33.08 31.10 1.12
N ARG A 24 -34.41 31.22 0.95
CA ARG A 24 -35.20 31.95 -0.05
C ARG A 24 -34.67 32.12 -1.49
N ALA A 25 -35.53 31.67 -2.42
CA ALA A 25 -35.58 32.02 -3.82
C ALA A 25 -35.93 33.51 -4.09
N GLY A 26 -35.45 34.03 -5.21
CA GLY A 26 -35.91 35.27 -5.87
C GLY A 26 -35.41 35.33 -7.33
N PRO A 27 -36.12 36.00 -8.26
CA PRO A 27 -36.20 35.54 -9.66
C PRO A 27 -35.54 36.44 -10.72
N ILE A 28 -35.32 35.82 -11.90
CA ILE A 28 -35.31 36.36 -13.29
C ILE A 28 -34.27 37.42 -13.67
N GLY A 29 -33.40 37.04 -14.61
CA GLY A 29 -32.70 37.94 -15.52
C GLY A 29 -32.31 37.23 -16.81
N LYS A 30 -33.17 37.31 -17.83
CA LYS A 30 -32.88 36.84 -19.19
C LYS A 30 -31.85 37.77 -19.84
N ILE A 31 -30.72 37.24 -20.29
CA ILE A 31 -29.89 37.89 -21.31
C ILE A 31 -29.65 36.88 -22.44
N LEU A 32 -30.30 37.15 -23.58
CA LEU A 32 -29.92 36.63 -24.89
C LEU A 32 -28.63 37.34 -25.32
N ILE A 33 -27.54 36.61 -25.56
CA ILE A 33 -26.47 37.05 -26.46
C ILE A 33 -26.19 35.92 -27.45
N GLY A 34 -26.14 36.32 -28.71
CA GLY A 34 -26.17 35.47 -29.87
C GLY A 34 -24.89 34.70 -30.16
N VAL A 35 -25.11 33.68 -30.99
CA VAL A 35 -24.19 32.77 -31.67
C VAL A 35 -23.04 33.51 -32.35
N VAL A 36 -21.81 33.05 -32.10
CA VAL A 36 -20.74 33.03 -33.10
C VAL A 36 -20.29 31.58 -33.22
N ALA A 37 -20.58 30.98 -34.37
CA ALA A 37 -20.01 29.71 -34.77
C ALA A 37 -18.75 30.01 -35.59
N LEU A 38 -17.59 29.49 -35.15
CA LEU A 38 -16.49 29.19 -36.05
C LEU A 38 -15.80 27.90 -35.59
N THR A 39 -15.81 26.94 -36.51
CA THR A 39 -15.31 25.57 -36.43
C THR A 39 -13.79 25.50 -36.51
N VAL A 40 -13.14 24.80 -35.57
CA VAL A 40 -12.01 23.91 -35.88
C VAL A 40 -12.23 22.63 -35.08
N ALA A 41 -12.52 21.55 -35.82
CA ALA A 41 -12.56 20.21 -35.28
C ALA A 41 -11.13 19.81 -34.87
N GLY A 42 -10.95 19.64 -33.58
CA GLY A 42 -9.73 19.21 -32.93
C GLY A 42 -10.03 19.10 -31.45
N LEU A 43 -10.87 18.12 -31.07
CA LEU A 43 -11.01 17.73 -29.67
C LEU A 43 -9.66 17.17 -29.22
N VAL A 44 -8.79 18.04 -28.73
CA VAL A 44 -7.79 17.64 -27.75
C VAL A 44 -8.58 17.54 -26.45
N THR A 45 -9.01 16.33 -26.11
CA THR A 45 -9.43 16.03 -24.73
C THR A 45 -8.18 16.18 -23.89
N TRP A 46 -8.03 17.33 -23.25
CA TRP A 46 -7.12 17.44 -22.13
C TRP A 46 -7.73 16.55 -21.06
N ASP A 47 -7.10 15.40 -20.79
CA ASP A 47 -7.34 14.70 -19.54
C ASP A 47 -7.15 15.72 -18.43
N ILE A 48 -8.24 16.13 -17.80
CA ILE A 48 -8.16 16.77 -16.51
C ILE A 48 -7.71 15.64 -15.59
N VAL A 49 -6.39 15.46 -15.52
CA VAL A 49 -5.77 14.72 -14.43
C VAL A 49 -6.25 15.43 -13.17
N ASP A 50 -7.07 14.74 -12.39
CA ASP A 50 -7.71 15.29 -11.21
C ASP A 50 -6.64 15.62 -10.17
N THR A 51 -6.17 16.87 -10.17
CA THR A 51 -5.21 17.38 -9.19
C THR A 51 -5.73 17.19 -7.76
N SER A 52 -7.05 17.03 -7.56
CA SER A 52 -7.66 16.92 -6.23
C SER A 52 -7.38 15.58 -5.53
N THR A 53 -7.05 14.51 -6.25
CA THR A 53 -6.75 13.21 -5.63
C THR A 53 -5.36 13.19 -5.01
N ARG A 54 -4.38 13.88 -5.62
CA ARG A 54 -3.01 14.01 -5.07
C ARG A 54 -2.98 14.73 -3.72
N GLU A 55 -3.89 15.69 -3.52
CA GLU A 55 -3.97 16.49 -2.30
C GLU A 55 -4.67 15.77 -1.13
N ARG A 56 -5.20 14.56 -1.36
CA ARG A 56 -5.96 13.77 -0.35
C ARG A 56 -5.22 12.57 0.19
N LEU A 57 -3.98 12.32 -0.28
CA LEU A 57 -3.11 11.31 0.30
C LEU A 57 -2.21 11.95 1.34
N THR A 58 -2.22 11.40 2.55
CA THR A 58 -1.30 11.79 3.62
C THR A 58 -0.35 10.64 3.92
N PHE A 59 0.90 10.97 4.24
CA PHE A 59 1.97 9.99 4.42
C PHE A 59 2.59 10.14 5.80
N THR A 60 2.82 9.02 6.47
CA THR A 60 3.58 8.97 7.73
C THR A 60 4.59 7.86 7.65
N TYR A 61 5.87 8.20 7.78
CA TYR A 61 6.94 7.22 7.89
C TYR A 61 7.11 6.80 9.35
N VAL A 62 7.22 5.48 9.56
CA VAL A 62 7.42 4.87 10.88
C VAL A 62 8.62 3.93 10.79
N SER A 63 9.74 4.37 11.39
CA SER A 63 10.98 3.57 11.36
C SER A 63 10.85 2.29 12.19
N GLN A 64 10.22 2.37 13.37
CA GLN A 64 10.02 1.27 14.32
C GLN A 64 8.65 1.39 15.00
N PRO A 65 7.61 0.70 14.50
CA PRO A 65 6.27 0.76 15.07
C PRO A 65 6.12 0.02 16.40
N GLY A 66 7.11 -0.78 16.80
CA GLY A 66 7.16 -1.51 18.06
C GLY A 66 7.49 -2.99 17.88
N ASP A 67 7.59 -3.70 19.00
CA ASP A 67 7.98 -5.11 19.03
C ASP A 67 7.02 -6.00 18.23
N GLY A 68 7.58 -6.85 17.37
CA GLY A 68 6.79 -7.80 16.58
C GLY A 68 5.95 -7.13 15.50
N MET A 69 6.40 -5.97 15.00
CA MET A 69 5.86 -5.29 13.82
C MET A 69 6.94 -5.20 12.73
N MET A 70 6.54 -4.90 11.50
CA MET A 70 7.51 -4.60 10.43
C MET A 70 8.04 -3.19 10.63
N ASP A 71 9.35 -3.03 10.52
CA ASP A 71 9.99 -1.73 10.54
C ASP A 71 9.87 -1.05 9.16
N GLN A 72 10.19 0.26 9.12
CA GLN A 72 10.28 1.05 7.89
C GLN A 72 8.96 1.14 7.12
N LEU A 73 7.85 1.33 7.84
CA LEU A 73 6.54 1.44 7.23
C LEU A 73 6.29 2.84 6.69
N LEU A 74 5.70 2.91 5.50
CA LEU A 74 5.01 4.08 5.00
C LEU A 74 3.52 3.87 5.21
N LEU A 75 2.93 4.57 6.17
CA LEU A 75 1.48 4.63 6.32
C LEU A 75 0.94 5.64 5.31
N ILE A 76 -0.08 5.22 4.56
CA ILE A 76 -0.73 6.01 3.52
C ILE A 76 -2.18 6.17 3.93
N ASP A 77 -2.59 7.38 4.24
CA ASP A 77 -3.99 7.72 4.49
C ASP A 77 -4.64 8.18 3.19
N ASN A 78 -5.84 7.70 2.92
CA ASN A 78 -6.62 8.07 1.74
C ASN A 78 -8.00 8.56 2.18
N ASP A 79 -8.12 9.88 2.24
CA ASP A 79 -9.34 10.60 2.61
C ASP A 79 -10.37 10.67 1.46
N ASP A 80 -10.07 10.10 0.29
CA ASP A 80 -11.04 10.03 -0.81
C ASP A 80 -12.04 8.88 -0.63
N ALA A 81 -13.20 9.01 -1.26
CA ALA A 81 -14.25 7.98 -1.29
C ALA A 81 -13.93 6.83 -2.27
N THR A 82 -12.80 6.89 -2.97
CA THR A 82 -12.39 5.92 -3.98
C THR A 82 -10.98 5.41 -3.74
N ALA A 83 -10.72 4.17 -4.13
CA ALA A 83 -9.39 3.58 -4.04
C ALA A 83 -8.49 4.11 -5.16
N VAL A 84 -7.20 4.18 -4.90
CA VAL A 84 -6.18 4.66 -5.86
C VAL A 84 -5.00 3.69 -5.95
N THR A 85 -4.23 3.75 -7.03
CA THR A 85 -2.94 3.06 -7.15
C THR A 85 -1.81 4.08 -7.31
N PRO A 86 -1.24 4.62 -6.22
CA PRO A 86 -0.30 5.71 -6.33
C PRO A 86 1.04 5.26 -6.92
N THR A 87 1.67 6.17 -7.67
CA THR A 87 3.09 6.13 -8.02
C THR A 87 3.79 7.25 -7.24
N LEU A 88 4.68 6.85 -6.34
CA LEU A 88 5.33 7.72 -5.37
C LEU A 88 6.83 7.85 -5.64
N SER A 89 7.33 9.06 -5.51
CA SER A 89 8.76 9.34 -5.43
C SER A 89 9.16 9.71 -4.00
N PHE A 90 10.37 9.34 -3.62
CA PHE A 90 10.84 9.45 -2.24
C PHE A 90 12.18 10.18 -2.15
N THR A 91 12.33 11.00 -1.12
CA THR A 91 13.62 11.56 -0.70
C THR A 91 13.87 11.17 0.75
N ALA A 92 14.88 10.35 0.99
CA ALA A 92 15.29 9.99 2.34
C ALA A 92 15.92 11.20 3.05
N LEU A 93 15.58 11.39 4.32
CA LEU A 93 16.01 12.51 5.14
C LEU A 93 16.74 12.00 6.39
N ASP A 94 17.75 12.76 6.83
CA ASP A 94 18.44 12.52 8.10
C ASP A 94 17.65 13.06 9.31
N GLY A 95 18.21 12.90 10.51
CA GLY A 95 17.59 13.39 11.75
C GLY A 95 17.45 14.91 11.87
N SER A 96 18.05 15.68 10.96
CA SER A 96 17.89 17.13 10.85
C SER A 96 16.88 17.55 9.78
N GLY A 97 16.35 16.60 9.01
CA GLY A 97 15.42 16.84 7.90
C GLY A 97 16.12 17.15 6.58
N GLU A 98 17.44 16.98 6.50
CA GLU A 98 18.21 17.22 5.29
C GLU A 98 18.23 15.98 4.38
N PRO A 99 18.17 16.15 3.04
CA PRO A 99 18.23 15.02 2.12
C PRO A 99 19.53 14.22 2.22
N LEU A 100 19.41 12.89 2.09
CA LEU A 100 20.52 11.96 1.99
C LEU A 100 20.74 11.54 0.51
N PRO A 101 21.55 12.27 -0.28
CA PRO A 101 21.64 12.07 -1.74
C PRO A 101 22.27 10.74 -2.16
N GLY A 102 22.95 10.04 -1.25
CA GLY A 102 23.51 8.70 -1.49
C GLY A 102 22.54 7.56 -1.17
N VAL A 103 21.32 7.87 -0.72
CA VAL A 103 20.31 6.89 -0.32
C VAL A 103 19.21 6.80 -1.38
N THR A 104 18.93 5.58 -1.83
CA THR A 104 17.80 5.25 -2.70
C THR A 104 16.68 4.64 -1.87
N VAL A 105 15.44 4.97 -2.21
CA VAL A 105 14.25 4.37 -1.58
C VAL A 105 13.47 3.60 -2.65
N THR A 106 13.12 2.36 -2.34
CA THR A 106 12.20 1.53 -3.13
C THR A 106 11.16 0.94 -2.18
N THR A 107 10.11 0.30 -2.72
CA THR A 107 9.06 -0.27 -1.86
C THR A 107 8.76 -1.73 -2.14
N ALA A 108 8.31 -2.44 -1.10
CA ALA A 108 8.00 -3.86 -1.20
C ALA A 108 6.71 -4.13 -1.97
N TYR A 109 5.67 -3.33 -1.72
CA TYR A 109 4.34 -3.53 -2.30
C TYR A 109 4.15 -2.75 -3.60
N GLY A 110 5.08 -1.85 -3.92
CA GLY A 110 5.16 -1.17 -5.20
C GLY A 110 4.36 0.13 -5.29
N SER A 111 4.16 0.85 -4.19
CA SER A 111 3.67 2.24 -4.24
C SER A 111 4.61 3.19 -5.01
N ASP A 112 5.88 2.82 -5.25
CA ASP A 112 6.80 3.53 -6.15
C ASP A 112 6.51 3.29 -7.66
N ARG A 113 5.59 2.39 -7.99
CA ARG A 113 5.35 1.94 -9.37
C ARG A 113 3.88 1.62 -9.69
N GLY A 114 2.93 2.10 -8.88
CA GLY A 114 1.50 1.87 -9.09
C GLY A 114 1.04 0.44 -8.82
N GLY A 115 1.81 -0.34 -8.06
CA GLY A 115 1.51 -1.75 -7.76
C GLY A 115 0.61 -1.97 -6.54
N LEU A 116 0.51 -0.98 -5.66
CA LEU A 116 -0.28 -1.01 -4.42
C LEU A 116 -1.62 -0.32 -4.64
N VAL A 117 -2.72 -0.97 -4.26
CA VAL A 117 -4.03 -0.34 -4.14
C VAL A 117 -4.19 0.20 -2.72
N VAL A 118 -4.55 1.48 -2.61
CA VAL A 118 -4.85 2.15 -1.34
C VAL A 118 -6.36 2.44 -1.31
N PRO A 119 -7.17 1.64 -0.59
CA PRO A 119 -8.60 1.88 -0.45
C PRO A 119 -8.90 3.15 0.37
N PRO A 120 -10.15 3.62 0.41
CA PRO A 120 -10.57 4.64 1.36
C PRO A 120 -10.23 4.24 2.80
N GLY A 121 -9.69 5.18 3.59
CA GLY A 121 -9.19 4.93 4.95
C GLY A 121 -7.72 4.49 5.01
N GLY A 122 -7.09 4.24 3.85
CA GLY A 122 -5.64 4.10 3.76
C GLY A 122 -5.11 2.67 3.62
N GLY A 123 -3.81 2.54 3.85
CA GLY A 123 -3.03 1.32 3.75
C GLY A 123 -1.57 1.59 4.14
N TYR A 124 -0.67 0.68 3.80
CA TYR A 124 0.75 0.89 4.06
C TYR A 124 1.61 0.19 3.02
N ASP A 125 2.87 0.62 2.92
CA ASP A 125 3.95 -0.05 2.19
C ASP A 125 5.17 -0.22 3.10
N VAL A 126 6.11 -1.08 2.71
CA VAL A 126 7.40 -1.26 3.38
C VAL A 126 8.46 -0.58 2.54
N LEU A 127 9.16 0.40 3.13
CA LEU A 127 10.26 1.10 2.49
C LEU A 127 11.56 0.31 2.63
N ILE A 128 12.35 0.34 1.57
CA ILE A 128 13.65 -0.32 1.49
C ILE A 128 14.69 0.72 1.13
N PHE A 129 15.64 0.93 2.04
CA PHE A 129 16.71 1.91 1.87
C PHE A 129 17.99 1.24 1.38
N GLY A 130 18.48 1.71 0.22
CA GLY A 130 19.74 1.29 -0.38
C GLY A 130 20.77 2.41 -0.39
N GLY A 131 22.05 2.06 -0.48
CA GLY A 131 23.15 3.02 -0.56
C GLY A 131 23.70 3.45 0.80
N GLN A 132 24.56 4.46 0.81
CA GLN A 132 25.18 5.03 2.01
C GLN A 132 24.87 6.52 2.09
N PRO A 133 24.44 7.06 3.25
CA PRO A 133 24.33 6.40 4.56
C PRO A 133 22.89 5.94 4.90
N ALA A 134 22.41 4.81 4.37
CA ALA A 134 21.03 4.36 4.58
C ALA A 134 20.65 4.12 6.07
N GLY A 135 21.63 3.86 6.94
CA GLY A 135 21.40 3.73 8.38
C GLY A 135 21.10 5.06 9.11
N GLU A 136 21.27 6.20 8.44
CA GLU A 136 21.02 7.54 9.01
C GLU A 136 19.61 8.06 8.70
N VAL A 137 18.79 7.29 7.97
CA VAL A 137 17.44 7.70 7.59
C VAL A 137 16.56 7.82 8.83
N ALA A 138 16.06 9.03 9.07
CA ALA A 138 15.14 9.33 10.16
C ALA A 138 13.72 9.63 9.65
N ASP A 139 13.59 10.12 8.42
CA ASP A 139 12.31 10.44 7.79
C ASP A 139 12.35 10.29 6.26
N VAL A 140 11.20 10.35 5.61
CA VAL A 140 11.07 10.32 4.15
C VAL A 140 10.10 11.38 3.67
N ARG A 141 10.57 12.24 2.77
CA ARG A 141 9.68 13.13 2.01
C ARG A 141 9.08 12.37 0.84
N VAL A 142 7.75 12.34 0.76
CA VAL A 142 6.99 11.68 -0.30
C VAL A 142 6.49 12.71 -1.31
N THR A 143 6.56 12.37 -2.59
CA THR A 143 5.94 13.11 -3.70
C THR A 143 5.00 12.18 -4.44
N VAL A 144 3.76 12.62 -4.69
CA VAL A 144 2.77 11.87 -5.48
C VAL A 144 2.94 12.22 -6.95
N ASP A 145 3.52 11.32 -7.72
CA ASP A 145 3.71 11.51 -9.16
C ASP A 145 2.39 11.26 -9.91
N ASP A 146 1.71 10.17 -9.57
CA ASP A 146 0.40 9.79 -10.11
C ASP A 146 -0.43 9.04 -9.07
N ALA A 147 -1.76 9.09 -9.19
CA ALA A 147 -2.69 8.39 -8.29
C ALA A 147 -4.03 8.10 -8.99
N PRO A 148 -4.04 7.26 -10.04
CA PRO A 148 -5.26 6.93 -10.76
C PRO A 148 -6.24 6.21 -9.83
N THR A 149 -7.51 6.60 -9.94
CA THR A 149 -8.61 5.91 -9.26
C THR A 149 -8.81 4.52 -9.86
N VAL A 150 -9.03 3.53 -8.99
CA VAL A 150 -9.35 2.16 -9.38
C VAL A 150 -10.67 1.72 -8.75
N ARG A 151 -11.37 0.82 -9.45
CA ARG A 151 -12.55 0.18 -8.87
C ARG A 151 -12.11 -0.87 -7.85
N PHE A 152 -12.31 -0.57 -6.58
CA PHE A 152 -12.05 -1.45 -5.46
C PHE A 152 -13.17 -1.29 -4.42
N PRO A 153 -13.44 -2.28 -3.56
CA PRO A 153 -14.39 -2.10 -2.47
C PRO A 153 -14.06 -0.89 -1.59
N SER A 154 -15.09 -0.13 -1.20
CA SER A 154 -14.95 1.13 -0.45
C SER A 154 -14.52 0.93 1.00
N HIS A 155 -14.75 -0.26 1.54
CA HIS A 155 -14.23 -0.70 2.83
C HIS A 155 -13.61 -2.07 2.62
N SER A 156 -12.35 -2.20 2.99
CA SER A 156 -11.62 -3.46 2.92
C SER A 156 -10.76 -3.61 4.16
N ASP A 157 -11.11 -4.56 5.01
CA ASP A 157 -10.22 -5.08 6.04
C ASP A 157 -9.07 -5.85 5.37
N GLU A 158 -7.90 -5.86 6.00
CA GLU A 158 -6.76 -6.63 5.54
C GLU A 158 -7.11 -8.11 5.35
N VAL A 159 -6.48 -8.74 4.37
CA VAL A 159 -6.59 -10.19 4.17
C VAL A 159 -5.70 -10.89 5.19
N ASP A 160 -6.29 -11.83 5.95
CA ASP A 160 -5.54 -12.67 6.89
C ASP A 160 -4.62 -13.62 6.12
N VAL A 161 -3.35 -13.67 6.53
CA VAL A 161 -2.29 -14.49 5.90
C VAL A 161 -1.81 -15.55 6.88
N THR A 162 -1.97 -16.82 6.53
CA THR A 162 -1.46 -17.95 7.31
C THR A 162 -0.45 -18.75 6.49
N ALA A 163 0.81 -18.78 6.94
CA ALA A 163 1.83 -19.64 6.35
C ALA A 163 1.59 -21.11 6.74
N LEU A 164 1.73 -22.02 5.77
CA LEU A 164 1.53 -23.46 5.93
C LEU A 164 2.80 -24.24 5.58
N ASP A 165 3.08 -25.29 6.35
CA ASP A 165 4.15 -26.26 6.06
C ASP A 165 3.74 -27.30 5.00
N ASP A 166 4.60 -28.29 4.74
CA ASP A 166 4.37 -29.35 3.76
C ASP A 166 3.28 -30.35 4.17
N GLN A 167 2.84 -30.32 5.43
CA GLN A 167 1.72 -31.09 5.96
C GLN A 167 0.40 -30.29 5.95
N GLY A 168 0.43 -29.03 5.51
CA GLY A 168 -0.71 -28.12 5.54
C GLY A 168 -1.02 -27.58 6.93
N LEU A 169 -0.09 -27.68 7.88
CA LEU A 169 -0.23 -27.13 9.22
C LEU A 169 0.31 -25.71 9.27
N SER A 170 -0.31 -24.88 10.11
CA SER A 170 0.15 -23.51 10.34
C SER A 170 1.58 -23.52 10.89
N THR A 171 2.45 -22.74 10.27
CA THR A 171 3.85 -22.58 10.66
C THR A 171 4.20 -21.12 10.90
N THR A 172 5.30 -20.88 11.61
CA THR A 172 5.86 -19.55 11.79
C THR A 172 6.81 -19.21 10.64
N GLY A 173 7.10 -17.91 10.44
CA GLY A 173 7.97 -17.44 9.35
C GLY A 173 9.41 -17.99 9.35
N ASP A 174 9.82 -18.62 10.46
CA ASP A 174 11.15 -19.21 10.65
C ASP A 174 11.24 -20.66 10.09
N GLY A 175 10.08 -21.27 9.80
CA GLY A 175 9.98 -22.61 9.23
C GLY A 175 9.92 -22.60 7.71
N ARG A 176 10.04 -23.80 7.11
CA ARG A 176 9.78 -23.96 5.68
C ARG A 176 8.31 -23.68 5.40
N ILE A 177 8.05 -22.79 4.45
CA ILE A 177 6.69 -22.44 4.01
C ILE A 177 6.44 -23.11 2.67
N ALA A 178 5.47 -24.04 2.62
CA ALA A 178 5.09 -24.74 1.40
C ALA A 178 3.87 -24.10 0.72
N ALA A 179 2.99 -23.47 1.49
CA ALA A 179 1.82 -22.77 0.98
C ALA A 179 1.42 -21.61 1.88
N VAL A 180 0.53 -20.75 1.40
CA VAL A 180 -0.04 -19.62 2.12
C VAL A 180 -1.56 -19.71 1.99
N GLU A 181 -2.28 -19.78 3.11
CA GLU A 181 -3.72 -19.60 3.13
C GLU A 181 -4.05 -18.13 3.32
N LEU A 182 -4.94 -17.62 2.46
CA LEU A 182 -5.50 -16.30 2.52
C LEU A 182 -6.95 -16.40 2.94
N THR A 183 -7.37 -15.63 3.95
CA THR A 183 -8.77 -15.52 4.35
C THR A 183 -9.24 -14.07 4.16
N ASN A 184 -10.27 -13.91 3.35
CA ASN A 184 -10.93 -12.62 3.16
C ASN A 184 -12.15 -12.54 4.07
N THR A 185 -12.09 -11.72 5.11
CA THR A 185 -13.21 -11.45 6.03
C THR A 185 -14.15 -10.37 5.51
N ASN A 186 -13.82 -9.73 4.38
CA ASN A 186 -14.71 -8.79 3.73
C ASN A 186 -15.89 -9.55 3.11
N GLY A 187 -17.10 -9.00 3.20
CA GLY A 187 -18.30 -9.57 2.56
C GLY A 187 -18.33 -9.44 1.03
N VAL A 188 -17.23 -8.97 0.42
CA VAL A 188 -17.09 -8.75 -1.03
C VAL A 188 -15.74 -9.26 -1.52
N PRO A 189 -15.61 -9.63 -2.82
CA PRO A 189 -14.33 -10.08 -3.37
C PRO A 189 -13.26 -8.98 -3.33
N VAL A 190 -12.02 -9.41 -3.09
CA VAL A 190 -10.82 -8.54 -3.13
C VAL A 190 -9.74 -9.18 -3.98
N THR A 191 -8.85 -8.35 -4.53
CA THR A 191 -7.67 -8.80 -5.26
C THR A 191 -6.41 -8.41 -4.52
N VAL A 192 -5.50 -9.38 -4.34
CA VAL A 192 -4.25 -9.21 -3.62
C VAL A 192 -3.07 -9.78 -4.40
N ARG A 193 -1.87 -9.31 -4.05
CA ARG A 193 -0.61 -9.99 -4.35
C ARG A 193 0.04 -10.42 -3.06
N LEU A 194 0.88 -11.45 -3.16
CA LEU A 194 1.68 -11.97 -2.06
C LEU A 194 3.17 -11.67 -2.28
N VAL A 195 3.87 -11.33 -1.20
CA VAL A 195 5.33 -11.22 -1.17
C VAL A 195 5.92 -12.00 -0.01
N TYR A 196 7.07 -12.61 -0.27
CA TYR A 196 7.99 -13.15 0.73
C TYR A 196 9.10 -12.12 0.99
N LEU A 197 9.22 -11.70 2.24
CA LEU A 197 10.17 -10.69 2.71
C LEU A 197 11.23 -11.37 3.57
N VAL A 198 12.51 -11.15 3.25
CA VAL A 198 13.63 -11.52 4.12
C VAL A 198 14.17 -10.26 4.77
N TRP A 199 14.27 -10.29 6.09
CA TRP A 199 14.65 -9.13 6.90
C TRP A 199 16.14 -9.17 7.25
N SER A 200 16.73 -7.99 7.43
CA SER A 200 18.10 -7.83 7.94
C SER A 200 18.19 -8.24 9.40
N ASP A 201 19.37 -8.70 9.79
CA ASP A 201 19.72 -8.87 11.19
C ASP A 201 20.14 -7.50 11.73
N SER A 202 19.28 -6.86 12.52
CA SER A 202 19.56 -5.55 13.13
C SER A 202 19.92 -5.68 14.60
N GLU A 203 20.84 -4.82 15.07
CA GLU A 203 21.14 -4.71 16.49
C GLU A 203 19.90 -4.25 17.27
N PRO A 204 19.76 -4.61 18.57
CA PRO A 204 18.65 -4.14 19.39
C PRO A 204 18.52 -2.61 19.36
N GLY A 205 17.33 -2.12 19.01
CA GLY A 205 17.05 -0.70 18.89
C GLY A 205 17.36 -0.09 17.52
N GLN A 206 17.93 -0.85 16.58
CA GLN A 206 18.05 -0.44 15.17
C GLN A 206 16.89 -0.99 14.34
N PRO A 207 16.38 -0.25 13.35
CA PRO A 207 15.31 -0.76 12.50
C PRO A 207 15.79 -1.93 11.64
N GLN A 208 14.93 -2.91 11.43
CA GLN A 208 15.08 -3.96 10.43
C GLN A 208 14.78 -3.41 9.03
N GLN A 209 15.53 -3.87 8.04
CA GLN A 209 15.32 -3.57 6.62
C GLN A 209 14.84 -4.84 5.93
N ALA A 210 13.87 -4.71 5.02
CA ALA A 210 13.62 -5.79 4.07
C ALA A 210 14.76 -5.82 3.05
N GLU A 211 15.56 -6.88 3.07
CA GLU A 211 16.70 -7.05 2.15
C GLU A 211 16.29 -7.67 0.82
N THR A 212 15.25 -8.51 0.85
CA THR A 212 14.75 -9.19 -0.34
C THR A 212 13.24 -9.25 -0.32
N VAL A 213 12.64 -8.89 -1.46
CA VAL A 213 11.20 -8.99 -1.71
C VAL A 213 10.99 -9.92 -2.89
N THR A 214 10.34 -11.05 -2.66
CA THR A 214 10.08 -12.05 -3.71
C THR A 214 8.58 -12.25 -3.86
N PRO A 215 7.97 -11.94 -5.03
CA PRO A 215 6.56 -12.23 -5.26
C PRO A 215 6.23 -13.72 -5.12
N ILE A 216 5.06 -14.03 -4.58
CA ILE A 216 4.52 -15.39 -4.51
C ILE A 216 3.32 -15.49 -5.46
N GLY A 217 3.48 -16.24 -6.54
CA GLY A 217 2.44 -16.42 -7.54
C GLY A 217 2.06 -15.13 -8.29
N ASP A 218 0.84 -15.12 -8.82
CA ASP A 218 0.28 -14.02 -9.60
C ASP A 218 -0.71 -13.18 -8.78
N LEU A 219 -1.52 -12.34 -9.44
CA LEU A 219 -2.65 -11.65 -8.81
C LEU A 219 -3.71 -12.68 -8.38
N ILE A 220 -4.15 -12.60 -7.13
CA ILE A 220 -5.08 -13.56 -6.52
C ILE A 220 -6.40 -12.85 -6.23
N GLU A 221 -7.49 -13.40 -6.75
CA GLU A 221 -8.85 -13.00 -6.37
C GLU A 221 -9.36 -13.92 -5.26
N ILE A 222 -9.88 -13.32 -4.19
CA ILE A 222 -10.49 -14.04 -3.07
C ILE A 222 -11.95 -13.58 -3.00
N SER A 223 -12.88 -14.53 -3.03
CA SER A 223 -14.31 -14.21 -2.87
C SER A 223 -14.58 -13.57 -1.50
N GLY A 224 -15.71 -12.88 -1.37
CA GLY A 224 -16.18 -12.41 -0.06
C GLY A 224 -16.36 -13.58 0.92
N ASP A 225 -15.96 -13.39 2.17
CA ASP A 225 -15.93 -14.42 3.23
C ASP A 225 -15.16 -15.71 2.83
N GLY A 226 -14.29 -15.58 1.82
CA GLY A 226 -13.65 -16.70 1.13
C GLY A 226 -12.27 -17.05 1.64
N ARG A 227 -11.76 -18.20 1.18
CA ARG A 227 -10.38 -18.64 1.42
C ARG A 227 -9.74 -19.16 0.15
N VAL A 228 -8.44 -18.91 0.01
CA VAL A 228 -7.61 -19.41 -1.10
C VAL A 228 -6.28 -19.88 -0.54
N THR A 229 -5.82 -21.07 -0.94
CA THR A 229 -4.48 -21.57 -0.63
C THR A 229 -3.58 -21.41 -1.86
N VAL A 230 -2.45 -20.72 -1.70
CA VAL A 230 -1.47 -20.44 -2.75
C VAL A 230 -0.20 -21.24 -2.47
N PRO A 231 0.25 -22.11 -3.39
CA PRO A 231 1.49 -22.84 -3.20
C PRO A 231 2.70 -21.90 -3.34
N VAL A 232 3.67 -22.03 -2.45
CA VAL A 232 4.96 -21.31 -2.54
C VAL A 232 5.87 -22.12 -3.46
N THR A 233 6.16 -21.57 -4.63
CA THR A 233 6.96 -22.25 -5.67
C THR A 233 7.99 -21.30 -6.30
N GLY A 234 8.87 -21.83 -7.16
CA GLY A 234 9.79 -21.02 -7.95
C GLY A 234 10.76 -20.21 -7.10
N GLN A 235 10.88 -18.91 -7.40
CA GLN A 235 11.80 -18.00 -6.71
C GLN A 235 11.45 -17.82 -5.24
N ALA A 236 10.16 -17.79 -4.88
CA ALA A 236 9.75 -17.64 -3.49
C ALA A 236 10.13 -18.86 -2.63
N ASP A 237 9.96 -20.09 -3.14
CA ASP A 237 10.41 -21.31 -2.45
C ASP A 237 11.94 -21.38 -2.36
N ALA A 238 12.66 -20.92 -3.39
CA ALA A 238 14.11 -20.80 -3.34
C ALA A 238 14.58 -19.80 -2.26
N ALA A 239 13.95 -18.61 -2.19
CA ALA A 239 14.22 -17.61 -1.18
C ALA A 239 13.89 -18.12 0.23
N ASN A 240 12.75 -18.80 0.40
CA ASN A 240 12.36 -19.41 1.67
C ASN A 240 13.39 -20.43 2.16
N ARG A 241 13.82 -21.36 1.30
CA ARG A 241 14.85 -22.33 1.66
C ARG A 241 16.18 -21.67 2.03
N ALA A 242 16.57 -20.63 1.31
CA ALA A 242 17.82 -19.91 1.59
C ALA A 242 17.76 -19.19 2.94
N ALA A 243 16.65 -18.52 3.24
CA ALA A 243 16.44 -17.85 4.53
C ALA A 243 16.44 -18.83 5.70
N VAL A 244 15.73 -19.96 5.58
CA VAL A 244 15.71 -21.02 6.60
C VAL A 244 17.11 -21.59 6.82
N ALA A 245 17.86 -21.90 5.74
CA ALA A 245 19.21 -22.43 5.85
C ALA A 245 20.19 -21.44 6.51
N ALA A 246 19.96 -20.14 6.31
CA ALA A 246 20.75 -19.07 6.91
C ALA A 246 20.23 -18.62 8.30
N ASN A 247 19.16 -19.23 8.82
CA ASN A 247 18.49 -18.81 10.05
C ASN A 247 18.12 -17.32 10.05
N ARG A 248 17.57 -16.85 8.93
CA ARG A 248 17.16 -15.45 8.71
C ARG A 248 15.68 -15.25 8.99
N SER A 249 15.36 -14.12 9.60
CA SER A 249 13.98 -13.70 9.81
C SER A 249 13.28 -13.43 8.48
N ALA A 250 12.06 -13.93 8.33
CA ALA A 250 11.27 -13.73 7.13
C ALA A 250 9.77 -13.63 7.42
N SER A 251 9.03 -13.01 6.51
CA SER A 251 7.58 -12.91 6.59
C SER A 251 6.92 -13.07 5.23
N VAL A 252 5.65 -13.50 5.24
CA VAL A 252 4.77 -13.45 4.06
C VAL A 252 3.73 -12.38 4.32
N LYS A 253 3.48 -11.51 3.33
CA LYS A 253 2.47 -10.46 3.40
C LYS A 253 1.62 -10.43 2.16
N ALA A 254 0.35 -10.09 2.36
CA ALA A 254 -0.59 -9.77 1.30
C ALA A 254 -0.78 -8.25 1.24
N TYR A 255 -0.97 -7.72 0.05
CA TYR A 255 -1.34 -6.33 -0.16
C TYR A 255 -2.35 -6.24 -1.30
N PHE A 256 -3.26 -5.27 -1.22
CA PHE A 256 -4.23 -5.04 -2.27
C PHE A 256 -3.55 -4.58 -3.55
N ALA A 257 -3.95 -5.18 -4.66
CA ALA A 257 -3.39 -4.91 -5.97
C ALA A 257 -4.49 -5.04 -7.02
N THR A 258 -4.34 -4.35 -8.15
CA THR A 258 -5.18 -4.58 -9.34
C THR A 258 -4.32 -4.99 -10.52
N THR A 259 -4.96 -5.48 -11.58
CA THR A 259 -4.33 -5.52 -12.89
C THR A 259 -3.98 -4.08 -13.31
N PRO A 260 -2.81 -3.82 -13.90
CA PRO A 260 -2.50 -2.51 -14.46
C PRO A 260 -3.59 -2.10 -15.44
N SER A 261 -4.10 -0.88 -15.29
CA SER A 261 -5.04 -0.30 -16.23
C SER A 261 -4.31 0.05 -17.54
N GLY A 262 -4.25 -0.89 -18.49
CA GLY A 262 -3.77 -0.62 -19.86
C GLY A 262 -2.86 -1.66 -20.51
N ALA A 263 -3.19 -2.95 -20.43
CA ALA A 263 -2.62 -3.97 -21.30
C ALA A 263 -3.53 -4.24 -22.52
#